data_AF-A0A820NIH9-F1
#
_entry.id   AF-A0A820NIH9-F1
#
_cell.length_a   1.000
_cell.length_b   1.000
_cell.length_c   1.000
_cell.angle_alpha   90.00
_cell.angle_beta   90.00
_cell.angle_gamma   90.00
#
_symmetry.space_group_name_H-M   'P 1'
#
loop_
_entity.id
_entity.type
_entity.pdbx_description
1 polymer ?
#
loop_
_entity_poly.entity_id
_entity_poly.type
_entity_poly.pdbx_seq_one_letter_code
_entity_poly.pdbx_strand_id
1 'polypeptide(L)'
;PLLQANTDQYYSSNQYKKSIPFPHSKMQRRQDVERRRKEKKLEWLQKMYQTGTLSGENNEEITDDGHDNEMSRLINETTTSILKMYNTYGADAVQEWEVNDLLDWTHNLNYDDYLYDWRTIGTSASSNFLQGMSLEKITERTNKFR
;
A
#
# COMPACT_ATOMS: atom_id res chain seq x y z
N PRO A 1 -32.86 -28.32 35.77
CA PRO A 1 -31.67 -28.93 35.12
C PRO A 1 -31.38 -28.40 33.69
N LEU A 2 -31.44 -27.08 33.45
CA LEU A 2 -31.13 -26.48 32.14
C LEU A 2 -30.17 -25.28 32.19
N LEU A 3 -29.68 -24.90 33.38
CA LEU A 3 -28.76 -23.76 33.56
C LEU A 3 -27.28 -24.15 33.55
N GLN A 4 -26.95 -25.43 33.64
CA GLN A 4 -25.56 -25.91 33.70
C GLN A 4 -24.91 -26.05 32.30
N ALA A 5 -25.70 -26.20 31.23
CA ALA A 5 -25.17 -26.52 29.90
C ALA A 5 -24.66 -25.30 29.10
N ASN A 6 -25.04 -24.08 29.49
CA ASN A 6 -24.69 -22.85 28.77
C ASN A 6 -23.41 -22.18 29.28
N THR A 7 -22.93 -22.52 30.47
CA THR A 7 -21.69 -21.94 31.02
C THR A 7 -20.45 -22.57 30.41
N ASP A 8 -20.53 -23.83 29.98
CA ASP A 8 -19.38 -24.57 29.46
C ASP A 8 -18.99 -24.11 28.05
N GLN A 9 -19.95 -23.69 27.22
CA GLN A 9 -19.66 -23.07 25.92
C GLN A 9 -18.99 -21.68 26.07
N TYR A 10 -19.34 -20.92 27.11
CA TYR A 10 -18.76 -19.60 27.35
C TYR A 10 -17.32 -19.70 27.88
N TYR A 11 -17.06 -20.62 28.81
CA TYR A 11 -15.71 -20.86 29.33
C TYR A 11 -14.77 -21.56 28.34
N SER A 12 -15.30 -22.33 27.37
CA SER A 12 -14.48 -22.96 26.32
C SER A 12 -13.92 -21.96 25.28
N SER A 13 -14.56 -20.79 25.12
CA SER A 13 -14.14 -19.77 24.15
C SER A 13 -12.95 -18.89 24.59
N ASN A 14 -12.61 -18.90 25.89
CA ASN A 14 -11.54 -18.08 26.47
C ASN A 14 -10.23 -18.86 26.73
N GLN A 15 -10.15 -20.13 26.34
CA GLN A 15 -9.05 -21.03 26.75
C GLN A 15 -7.68 -20.76 26.10
N TYR A 16 -7.52 -19.77 25.20
CA TYR A 16 -6.22 -19.55 24.54
C TYR A 16 -5.87 -18.08 24.25
N LYS A 17 -6.36 -17.12 25.03
CA LYS A 17 -5.76 -15.78 25.01
C LYS A 17 -4.38 -15.89 25.67
N LYS A 18 -3.36 -16.15 24.85
CA LYS A 18 -1.95 -16.13 25.29
C LYS A 18 -1.75 -14.83 26.07
N SER A 19 -1.39 -14.94 27.35
CA SER A 19 -1.08 -13.79 28.18
C SER A 19 0.00 -13.00 27.46
N ILE A 20 -0.34 -11.81 26.98
CA ILE A 20 0.63 -10.95 26.29
C ILE A 20 1.51 -10.35 27.39
N PRO A 21 2.83 -10.59 27.38
CA PRO A 21 3.72 -9.96 28.34
C PRO A 21 3.57 -8.44 28.26
N PHE A 22 3.33 -7.78 29.39
CA PHE A 22 3.28 -6.32 29.49
C PHE A 22 4.42 -5.82 30.37
N PRO A 23 5.62 -5.62 29.79
CA PRO A 23 6.76 -5.11 30.54
C PRO A 23 6.45 -3.77 31.20
N HIS A 24 6.98 -3.52 32.40
CA HIS A 24 6.76 -2.25 33.10
C HIS A 24 7.47 -1.07 32.43
N SER A 25 8.59 -1.32 31.73
CA SER A 25 9.34 -0.29 31.02
C SER A 25 8.58 0.21 29.78
N LYS A 26 8.31 1.53 29.75
CA LYS A 26 7.71 2.19 28.58
C LYS A 26 8.55 2.01 27.32
N MET A 27 9.88 2.06 27.45
CA MET A 27 10.81 1.91 26.33
C MET A 27 10.69 0.52 25.70
N GLN A 28 10.71 -0.54 26.53
CA GLN A 28 10.55 -1.92 26.05
C GLN A 28 9.22 -2.12 25.34
N ARG A 29 8.13 -1.56 25.88
CA ARG A 29 6.81 -1.65 25.22
C ARG A 29 6.78 -0.96 23.85
N ARG A 30 7.48 0.17 23.70
CA ARG A 30 7.57 0.85 22.39
C ARG A 30 8.33 -0.01 21.38
N GLN A 31 9.47 -0.56 21.78
CA GLN A 31 10.27 -1.48 20.96
C GLN A 31 9.47 -2.73 20.57
N ASP A 32 8.72 -3.32 21.51
CA ASP A 32 7.85 -4.46 21.23
C ASP A 32 6.75 -4.13 20.22
N VAL A 33 6.17 -2.94 20.30
CA VAL A 33 5.16 -2.49 19.33
C VAL A 33 5.79 -2.29 17.96
N GLU A 34 6.97 -1.68 17.88
CA GLU A 34 7.70 -1.46 16.64
C GLU A 34 8.09 -2.79 15.98
N ARG A 35 8.65 -3.72 16.76
CA ARG A 35 8.97 -5.09 16.31
C ARG A 35 7.74 -5.81 15.76
N ARG A 36 6.61 -5.81 16.49
CA ARG A 36 5.37 -6.45 16.01
C ARG A 36 4.79 -5.77 14.78
N ARG A 37 4.93 -4.45 14.65
CA ARG A 37 4.50 -3.71 13.44
C ARG A 37 5.33 -4.15 12.24
N LYS A 38 6.64 -4.23 12.39
CA LYS A 38 7.58 -4.67 11.37
C LYS A 38 7.33 -6.12 10.95
N GLU A 39 7.14 -7.04 11.89
CA GLU A 39 6.79 -8.44 11.63
C GLU A 39 5.51 -8.54 10.78
N LYS A 40 4.47 -7.78 11.14
CA LYS A 40 3.22 -7.75 10.37
C LYS A 40 3.40 -7.19 8.96
N LYS A 41 4.27 -6.20 8.76
CA LYS A 41 4.59 -5.66 7.42
C LYS A 41 5.26 -6.72 6.57
N LEU A 42 6.22 -7.46 7.13
CA LEU A 42 6.92 -8.56 6.45
C LEU A 42 5.97 -9.73 6.12
N GLU A 43 5.11 -10.12 7.06
CA GLU A 43 4.07 -11.13 6.82
C GLU A 43 3.09 -10.68 5.73
N TRP A 44 2.72 -9.40 5.71
CA TRP A 44 1.85 -8.85 4.68
C TRP A 44 2.54 -8.85 3.31
N LEU A 45 3.79 -8.39 3.23
CA LEU A 45 4.61 -8.41 2.01
C LEU A 45 4.74 -9.84 1.46
N GLN A 46 4.99 -10.82 2.34
CA GLN A 46 5.04 -12.23 1.98
C GLN A 46 3.74 -12.74 1.35
N LYS A 47 2.59 -12.39 1.94
CA LYS A 47 1.28 -12.77 1.41
C LYS A 47 0.99 -12.12 0.06
N MET A 48 1.31 -10.84 -0.07
CA MET A 48 1.12 -10.08 -1.31
C MET A 48 1.98 -10.62 -2.46
N TYR A 49 3.21 -11.05 -2.15
CA TYR A 49 4.08 -11.72 -3.10
C TYR A 49 3.52 -13.09 -3.51
N GLN A 50 3.09 -13.92 -2.56
CA GLN A 50 2.50 -15.23 -2.84
C GLN A 50 1.19 -15.17 -3.64
N THR A 51 0.41 -14.11 -3.46
CA THR A 51 -0.86 -13.90 -4.17
C THR A 51 -0.65 -13.39 -5.61
N GLY A 52 0.60 -13.12 -6.00
CA GLY A 52 0.95 -12.59 -7.33
C GLY A 52 0.56 -11.13 -7.53
N THR A 53 0.00 -10.47 -6.52
CA THR A 53 -0.36 -9.03 -6.57
C THR A 53 0.89 -8.15 -6.68
N LEU A 54 2.03 -8.61 -6.16
CA LEU A 54 3.33 -7.93 -6.33
C LEU A 54 4.14 -8.46 -7.52
N SER A 55 3.88 -9.72 -7.93
CA SER A 55 4.74 -10.42 -8.90
C SER A 55 4.62 -9.89 -10.33
N GLY A 56 3.57 -9.10 -10.63
CA GLY A 56 3.27 -8.62 -11.98
C GLY A 56 2.83 -9.74 -12.96
N GLU A 57 3.05 -11.01 -12.61
CA GLU A 57 2.71 -12.20 -13.39
C GLU A 57 1.22 -12.33 -13.73
N ASN A 58 0.34 -11.65 -12.99
CA ASN A 58 -1.11 -11.68 -13.24
C ASN A 58 -1.59 -10.58 -14.22
N ASN A 59 -0.73 -9.62 -14.57
CA ASN A 59 -1.05 -8.54 -15.51
C ASN A 59 -0.36 -8.81 -16.86
N GLU A 60 -0.67 -9.96 -17.45
CA GLU A 60 -0.20 -10.40 -18.77
C GLU A 60 -0.85 -9.59 -19.93
N GLU A 61 -1.29 -8.35 -19.69
CA GLU A 61 -1.59 -7.42 -20.76
C GLU A 61 -0.26 -6.83 -21.24
N ILE A 62 0.27 -7.43 -22.31
CA ILE A 62 1.49 -7.01 -22.99
C ILE A 62 1.33 -5.55 -23.41
N THR A 63 1.88 -4.63 -22.63
CA THR A 63 2.19 -3.28 -23.10
C THR A 63 3.54 -3.36 -23.83
N ASP A 64 3.56 -2.92 -25.09
CA ASP A 64 4.71 -2.91 -26.01
C ASP A 64 5.86 -1.96 -25.57
N ASP A 65 5.72 -1.30 -24.42
CA ASP A 65 6.67 -0.34 -23.87
C ASP A 65 7.50 -0.99 -22.76
N GLY A 66 8.76 -1.32 -23.05
CA GLY A 66 9.64 -2.12 -22.20
C GLY A 66 9.99 -1.54 -20.81
N HIS A 67 9.48 -0.36 -20.44
CA HIS A 67 9.72 0.28 -19.14
C HIS A 67 8.94 -0.37 -17.99
N ASP A 68 7.72 -0.85 -18.23
CA ASP A 68 6.87 -1.47 -17.20
C ASP A 68 7.46 -2.81 -16.70
N ASN A 69 8.24 -3.47 -17.55
CA ASN A 69 8.92 -4.73 -17.26
C ASN A 69 10.11 -4.54 -16.31
N GLU A 70 10.89 -3.46 -16.49
CA GLU A 70 12.09 -3.23 -15.66
C GLU A 70 11.73 -2.93 -14.20
N MET A 71 10.74 -2.07 -13.96
CA MET A 71 10.27 -1.74 -12.60
C MET A 71 9.71 -2.98 -11.90
N SER A 72 8.86 -3.75 -12.59
CA SER A 72 8.28 -4.99 -12.04
C SER A 72 9.36 -6.00 -11.69
N ARG A 73 10.39 -6.14 -12.53
CA ARG A 73 11.54 -7.00 -12.27
C ARG A 73 12.33 -6.55 -11.03
N LEU A 74 12.59 -5.26 -10.88
CA LEU A 74 13.29 -4.72 -9.71
C LEU A 74 12.49 -4.95 -8.42
N ILE A 75 11.18 -4.68 -8.43
CA ILE A 75 10.30 -4.96 -7.29
C ILE A 75 10.36 -6.45 -6.92
N ASN A 76 10.34 -7.35 -7.91
CA ASN A 76 10.43 -8.80 -7.68
C ASN A 76 11.79 -9.23 -7.11
N GLU A 77 12.89 -8.75 -7.70
CA GLU A 77 14.25 -9.07 -7.23
C GLU A 77 14.47 -8.55 -5.79
N THR A 78 14.04 -7.33 -5.49
CA THR A 78 14.15 -6.77 -4.13
C THR A 78 13.24 -7.52 -3.16
N THR A 79 11.98 -7.81 -3.52
CA THR A 79 11.04 -8.52 -2.66
C THR A 79 11.52 -9.93 -2.33
N THR A 80 12.05 -10.66 -3.32
CA THR A 80 12.62 -12.01 -3.10
C THR A 80 13.83 -11.98 -2.19
N SER A 81 14.71 -10.99 -2.33
CA SER A 81 15.88 -10.81 -1.46
C SER A 81 15.45 -10.57 0.00
N ILE A 82 14.52 -9.63 0.22
CA ILE A 82 14.00 -9.29 1.56
C ILE A 82 13.32 -10.50 2.20
N LEU A 83 12.48 -11.21 1.46
CA LEU A 83 11.80 -12.41 1.95
C LEU A 83 12.79 -13.53 2.29
N LYS A 84 13.85 -13.69 1.49
CA LYS A 84 14.92 -14.65 1.79
C LYS A 84 15.59 -14.31 3.12
N MET A 85 15.99 -13.05 3.32
CA MET A 85 16.58 -12.60 4.58
C MET A 85 15.65 -12.80 5.78
N TYR A 86 14.38 -12.46 5.63
CA TYR A 86 13.36 -12.66 6.65
C TYR A 86 13.19 -14.14 7.03
N ASN A 87 13.11 -15.02 6.03
CA ASN A 87 12.94 -16.46 6.26
C ASN A 87 14.18 -17.12 6.88
N THR A 88 15.39 -16.65 6.55
CA THR A 88 16.63 -17.25 7.06
C THR A 88 17.07 -16.71 8.42
N TYR A 89 16.86 -15.43 8.68
CA TYR A 89 17.42 -14.74 9.85
C TYR A 89 16.37 -14.05 10.73
N GLY A 90 15.10 -14.07 10.34
CA GLY A 90 14.00 -13.46 11.08
C GLY A 90 13.85 -11.96 10.84
N ALA A 91 12.86 -11.36 11.51
CA ALA A 91 12.48 -9.95 11.32
C ALA A 91 13.60 -8.95 11.66
N ASP A 92 14.53 -9.31 12.54
CA ASP A 92 15.60 -8.41 12.98
C ASP A 92 16.68 -8.19 11.91
N ALA A 93 16.80 -9.10 10.94
CA ALA A 93 17.80 -9.01 9.88
C ALA A 93 17.43 -8.03 8.76
N VAL A 94 16.14 -7.78 8.56
CA VAL A 94 15.64 -6.83 7.54
C VAL A 94 15.53 -5.45 8.17
N GLN A 95 15.90 -4.37 7.49
CA GLN A 95 15.69 -3.03 8.07
C GLN A 95 14.25 -2.55 7.86
N GLU A 96 13.67 -1.82 8.83
CA GLU A 96 12.27 -1.38 8.68
C GLU A 96 12.09 -0.37 7.53
N TRP A 97 13.07 0.52 7.34
CA TRP A 97 13.03 1.49 6.24
C TRP A 97 13.03 0.79 4.86
N GLU A 98 13.77 -0.31 4.71
CA GLU A 98 13.86 -1.07 3.46
C GLU A 98 12.50 -1.68 3.07
N VAL A 99 11.76 -2.18 4.06
CA VAL A 99 10.40 -2.69 3.86
C VAL A 99 9.44 -1.56 3.55
N ASN A 100 9.55 -0.41 4.23
CA ASN A 100 8.67 0.73 3.98
C ASN A 100 8.88 1.31 2.59
N ASP A 101 10.13 1.50 2.15
CA ASP A 101 10.43 2.05 0.84
C ASP A 101 9.91 1.13 -0.27
N LEU A 102 10.08 -0.19 -0.13
CA LEU A 102 9.53 -1.16 -1.07
C LEU A 102 7.99 -1.08 -1.10
N LEU A 103 7.34 -1.02 0.07
CA LEU A 103 5.89 -0.90 0.16
C LEU A 103 5.38 0.41 -0.45
N ASP A 104 6.05 1.52 -0.18
CA ASP A 104 5.74 2.82 -0.75
C ASP A 104 5.90 2.78 -2.27
N TRP A 105 6.92 2.10 -2.82
CA TRP A 105 7.10 1.93 -4.27
C TRP A 105 6.01 1.07 -4.90
N THR A 106 5.53 0.05 -4.19
CA THR A 106 4.38 -0.77 -4.65
C THR A 106 3.06 -0.02 -4.58
N HIS A 107 2.97 1.06 -3.79
CA HIS A 107 1.74 1.84 -3.59
C HIS A 107 1.72 3.18 -4.35
N ASN A 108 2.88 3.78 -4.63
CA ASN A 108 2.99 5.08 -5.32
C ASN A 108 2.57 5.04 -6.80
N LEU A 109 2.23 3.86 -7.33
CA LEU A 109 1.53 3.71 -8.60
C LEU A 109 0.00 3.73 -8.38
N ASN A 110 -0.52 4.67 -7.59
CA ASN A 110 -1.96 4.85 -7.46
C ASN A 110 -2.50 5.52 -8.73
N TYR A 111 -2.71 4.71 -9.76
CA TYR A 111 -3.30 5.15 -11.02
C TYR A 111 -4.66 5.81 -10.82
N ASP A 112 -5.43 5.43 -9.79
CA ASP A 112 -6.74 6.04 -9.51
C ASP A 112 -6.58 7.49 -9.05
N ASP A 113 -5.63 7.79 -8.18
CA ASP A 113 -5.32 9.17 -7.75
C ASP A 113 -4.73 9.97 -8.91
N TYR A 114 -3.80 9.38 -9.67
CA TYR A 114 -3.24 10.04 -10.86
C TYR A 114 -4.31 10.33 -11.91
N LEU A 115 -5.19 9.37 -12.23
CA LEU A 115 -6.31 9.55 -13.15
C LEU A 115 -7.32 10.56 -12.61
N TYR A 116 -7.57 10.56 -11.30
CA TYR A 116 -8.41 11.56 -10.65
C TYR A 116 -7.83 12.97 -10.79
N ASP A 117 -6.54 13.15 -10.51
CA ASP A 117 -5.85 14.43 -10.62
C ASP A 117 -5.75 14.88 -12.08
N TRP A 118 -5.36 13.98 -13.00
CA TRP A 118 -5.33 14.26 -14.42
C TRP A 118 -6.72 14.62 -14.96
N ARG A 119 -7.77 13.87 -14.58
CA ARG A 119 -9.15 14.19 -14.94
C ARG A 119 -9.55 15.54 -14.37
N THR A 120 -9.25 15.81 -13.10
CA THR A 120 -9.59 17.06 -12.45
C THR A 120 -8.89 18.24 -13.13
N ILE A 121 -7.59 18.14 -13.38
CA ILE A 121 -6.79 19.20 -14.02
C ILE A 121 -7.16 19.36 -15.49
N GLY A 122 -7.29 18.25 -16.22
CA GLY A 122 -7.60 18.23 -17.66
C GLY A 122 -9.05 18.60 -18.00
N THR A 123 -10.00 18.38 -17.07
CA THR A 123 -11.42 18.67 -17.29
C THR A 123 -11.96 19.87 -16.49
N SER A 124 -11.19 20.42 -15.54
CA SER A 124 -11.58 21.64 -14.80
C SER A 124 -11.66 22.89 -15.69
N ALA A 125 -11.05 22.87 -16.88
CA ALA A 125 -11.36 23.81 -17.95
C ALA A 125 -12.64 23.39 -18.69
N SER A 126 -13.77 23.36 -17.97
CA SER A 126 -15.07 23.18 -18.64
C SER A 126 -15.29 24.35 -19.59
N SER A 127 -15.59 24.03 -20.85
CA SER A 127 -16.00 24.97 -21.92
C SER A 127 -17.20 25.85 -21.52
N ASN A 128 -17.84 25.58 -20.38
CA ASN A 128 -18.84 26.43 -19.73
C ASN A 128 -18.31 27.81 -19.32
N PHE A 129 -17.00 28.00 -19.15
CA PHE A 129 -16.42 29.35 -18.99
C PHE A 129 -16.64 30.24 -20.24
N LEU A 130 -16.83 29.63 -21.41
CA LEU A 130 -17.11 30.34 -22.66
C LEU A 130 -18.60 30.57 -22.92
N GLN A 131 -19.49 29.99 -22.11
CA GLN A 131 -20.94 30.10 -22.33
C GLN A 131 -21.49 31.50 -21.97
N GLY A 132 -20.67 32.35 -21.32
CA GLY A 132 -20.99 33.74 -21.01
C GLY A 132 -20.02 34.77 -21.60
N MET A 133 -19.02 34.36 -22.38
CA MET A 133 -18.06 35.28 -23.01
C MET A 133 -18.38 35.46 -24.49
N SER A 134 -18.90 36.64 -24.85
CA SER A 134 -19.03 37.06 -26.25
C SER A 134 -17.69 36.89 -26.96
N LEU A 135 -17.72 36.26 -28.14
CA LEU A 135 -16.54 35.96 -28.98
C LEU A 135 -15.71 37.20 -29.30
N GLU A 136 -16.32 38.40 -29.29
CA GLU A 136 -15.62 39.68 -29.49
C GLU A 136 -14.63 40.01 -28.36
N LYS A 137 -14.93 39.62 -27.11
CA LYS A 137 -14.03 39.88 -25.97
C LYS A 137 -12.84 38.93 -25.91
N ILE A 138 -12.91 37.79 -26.59
CA ILE A 138 -11.84 36.79 -26.64
C ILE A 138 -10.75 37.23 -27.62
N THR A 139 -11.13 37.78 -28.78
CA THR A 139 -10.20 38.22 -29.84
C THR A 139 -9.46 39.52 -29.49
N GLU A 140 -10.01 40.37 -28.62
CA GLU A 140 -9.30 41.56 -28.09
C GLU A 140 -8.16 41.20 -27.13
N ARG A 141 -8.28 40.10 -26.37
CA ARG A 141 -7.22 39.67 -25.44
C ARG A 141 -6.04 39.02 -26.16
N THR A 142 -6.27 38.32 -27.26
CA THR A 142 -5.20 37.67 -28.04
C THR A 142 -4.41 38.66 -28.90
N ASN A 143 -4.96 39.84 -29.22
CA ASN A 143 -4.26 40.89 -29.97
C ASN A 143 -3.42 41.83 -29.10
N LYS A 144 -3.47 41.72 -27.77
CA LYS A 144 -2.60 42.50 -26.85
C LYS A 144 -1.24 41.86 -26.58
N PHE A 145 -0.99 40.67 -27.11
CA PHE A 145 0.28 39.95 -27.00
C PHE A 145 0.96 39.72 -28.37
N ARG A 146 0.59 40.51 -29.39
CA ARG A 146 1.33 40.63 -30.63
C ARG A 146 1.97 42.01 -30.73
#